data_AF-K1UKF9-F1
#
_entry.id   AF-K1UKF9-F1
#
_cell.length_a   1.000
_cell.length_b   1.000
_cell.length_c   1.000
_cell.angle_alpha   90.00
_cell.angle_beta   90.00
_cell.angle_gamma   90.00
#
_symmetry.space_group_name_H-M   'P 1'
#
loop_
_entity.id
_entity.type
_entity.pdbx_description
1 polymer ?
#
loop_
_entity_poly.entity_id
_entity_poly.type
_entity_poly.pdbx_seq_one_letter_code
_entity_poly.pdbx_strand_id
1 'polypeptide(L)'
;GKIPQSPELQQRILQAELDTVEENLEVLRQQGKNVSRAMLKGLEKRKHNLEAKLEKVEHAIKSRTDDVVDFKQMGIDHIFIDESHQFKNLTFNTRHDRVAGLGNSEGSQKALNMLFAIRTIQERTGKDLGATFLSGTTISNSLTELYLLFKYLRPKELERQDIRCFDAWAAIFAKKTTDFEFNVTNNVVQKERFRYFIKVPELAAFYNEITDYRTAEDVGVDRPAKNEILHHIPPTPEQEDFIQKLMQFAKTGDATLLGRLPLSETEEKAKMLIATDYARKMALDMRMIDPHYEDHPDNKAS
;
A
#
# COMPACT_ATOMS: atom_id res chain seq x y z
N GLY A 1 1.95 -24.16 12.58
CA GLY A 1 1.82 -23.21 13.72
C GLY A 1 2.53 -21.92 13.38
N LYS A 2 2.11 -20.77 13.92
CA LYS A 2 2.83 -19.50 13.77
C LYS A 2 3.85 -19.38 14.90
N ILE A 3 5.10 -19.05 14.59
CA ILE A 3 6.13 -18.80 15.62
C ILE A 3 5.78 -17.47 16.32
N PRO A 4 5.58 -17.45 17.64
CA PRO A 4 5.30 -16.22 18.37
C PRO A 4 6.51 -15.29 18.35
N GLN A 5 6.26 -13.98 18.36
CA GLN A 5 7.30 -12.95 18.39
C GLN A 5 7.48 -12.47 19.83
N SER A 6 8.68 -12.01 20.19
CA SER A 6 8.94 -11.46 21.54
C SER A 6 8.03 -10.24 21.79
N PRO A 7 7.18 -10.28 22.83
CA PRO A 7 6.31 -9.15 23.18
C PRO A 7 7.09 -7.87 23.48
N GLU A 8 8.26 -7.97 24.09
CA GLU A 8 9.12 -6.83 24.41
C GLU A 8 9.65 -6.14 23.14
N LEU A 9 9.98 -6.93 22.11
CA LEU A 9 10.36 -6.40 20.81
C LEU A 9 9.17 -5.73 20.11
N GLN A 10 7.99 -6.36 20.16
CA GLN A 10 6.78 -5.78 19.61
C GLN A 10 6.48 -4.43 20.25
N GLN A 11 6.55 -4.34 21.58
CA GLN A 11 6.33 -3.10 22.33
C GLN A 11 7.28 -2.01 21.87
N ARG A 12 8.59 -2.29 21.79
CA ARG A 12 9.60 -1.32 21.34
C ARG A 12 9.33 -0.80 19.92
N ILE A 13 9.05 -1.68 18.97
CA ILE A 13 8.81 -1.29 17.58
C ILE A 13 7.53 -0.47 17.48
N LEU A 14 6.45 -0.89 18.16
CA LEU A 14 5.20 -0.13 18.18
C LEU A 14 5.35 1.22 18.88
N GLN A 15 6.17 1.31 19.93
CA GLN A 15 6.47 2.56 20.61
C GLN A 15 7.24 3.52 19.70
N ALA A 16 8.27 3.05 19.00
CA ALA A 16 9.01 3.89 18.04
C ALA A 16 8.11 4.42 16.90
N GLU A 17 7.16 3.60 16.43
CA GLU A 17 6.15 4.06 15.46
C GLU A 17 5.20 5.10 16.08
N LEU A 18 4.81 4.93 17.35
CA LEU A 18 3.98 5.89 18.09
C LEU A 18 4.71 7.23 18.26
N ASP A 19 5.96 7.20 18.70
CA ASP A 19 6.80 8.40 18.88
C ASP A 19 6.89 9.18 17.55
N THR A 20 7.10 8.47 16.44
CA THR A 20 7.12 9.07 15.10
C THR A 20 5.77 9.70 14.72
N VAL A 21 4.64 9.11 15.12
CA VAL A 21 3.30 9.70 14.89
C VAL A 21 3.11 10.95 15.75
N GLU A 22 3.58 10.95 16.99
CA GLU A 22 3.50 12.10 17.90
C GLU A 22 4.34 13.27 17.41
N GLU A 23 5.58 13.03 16.96
CA GLU A 23 6.42 14.03 16.31
C GLU A 23 5.72 14.65 15.10
N ASN A 24 5.10 13.82 14.24
CA ASN A 24 4.35 14.30 13.08
C ASN A 24 3.12 15.15 13.46
N LEU A 25 2.42 14.77 14.54
CA LEU A 25 1.31 15.54 15.09
C LEU A 25 1.77 16.89 15.62
N GLU A 26 2.90 16.92 16.32
CA GLU A 26 3.47 18.16 16.85
C GLU A 26 3.87 19.12 15.72
N VAL A 27 4.59 18.63 14.70
CA VAL A 27 4.95 19.42 13.52
C VAL A 27 3.72 19.97 12.81
N LEU A 28 2.67 19.17 12.67
CA LEU A 28 1.40 19.64 12.11
C LEU A 28 0.77 20.72 12.98
N ARG A 29 0.68 20.55 14.30
CA ARG A 29 0.11 21.57 15.21
C ARG A 29 0.88 22.89 15.15
N GLN A 30 2.21 22.84 15.03
CA GLN A 30 3.06 24.03 14.90
C GLN A 30 2.83 24.79 13.59
N GLN A 31 2.38 24.14 12.51
CA GLN A 31 2.05 24.79 11.23
C GLN A 31 0.80 25.69 11.28
N GLY A 32 0.04 25.68 12.39
CA GLY A 32 -1.02 26.65 12.66
C GLY A 32 -2.25 26.56 11.72
N LYS A 33 -2.76 27.71 11.26
CA LYS A 33 -4.08 27.84 10.61
C LYS A 33 -4.23 27.16 9.24
N ASN A 34 -3.14 26.66 8.64
CA ASN A 34 -3.15 26.00 7.33
C ASN A 34 -3.22 24.46 7.41
N VAL A 35 -3.45 23.91 8.61
CA VAL A 35 -3.49 22.46 8.82
C VAL A 35 -4.85 21.89 8.39
N SER A 36 -4.81 20.89 7.52
CA SER A 36 -6.02 20.13 7.18
C SER A 36 -6.53 19.37 8.40
N ARG A 37 -7.77 19.68 8.81
CA ARG A 37 -8.48 18.94 9.87
C ARG A 37 -8.55 17.44 9.61
N ALA A 38 -8.59 17.03 8.34
CA ALA A 38 -8.61 15.61 7.97
C ALA A 38 -7.27 14.92 8.23
N MET A 39 -6.14 15.58 7.93
CA MET A 39 -4.80 15.05 8.22
C MET A 39 -4.61 14.86 9.73
N LEU A 40 -5.00 15.86 10.52
CA LEU A 40 -4.92 15.80 11.98
C LEU A 40 -5.76 14.65 12.54
N LYS A 41 -7.01 14.51 12.09
CA LYS A 41 -7.89 13.40 12.47
C LYS A 41 -7.32 12.03 12.07
N GLY A 42 -6.66 11.94 10.90
CA GLY A 42 -6.02 10.72 10.43
C GLY A 42 -4.88 10.27 11.33
N LEU A 43 -3.99 11.19 11.71
CA LEU A 43 -2.89 10.91 12.64
C LEU A 43 -3.39 10.63 14.06
N GLU A 44 -4.41 11.33 14.56
CA GLU A 44 -5.00 11.05 15.88
C GLU A 44 -5.62 9.65 15.94
N LYS A 45 -6.37 9.25 14.89
CA LYS A 45 -6.90 7.89 14.78
C LYS A 45 -5.77 6.85 14.81
N ARG A 46 -4.67 7.14 14.12
CA ARG A 46 -3.52 6.25 14.06
C ARG A 46 -2.80 6.14 15.41
N LYS A 47 -2.61 7.25 16.12
CA LYS A 47 -2.11 7.30 17.48
C LYS A 47 -2.93 6.37 18.38
N HIS A 48 -4.25 6.55 18.40
CA HIS A 48 -5.16 5.70 19.18
C HIS A 48 -5.08 4.21 18.80
N ASN A 49 -4.93 3.89 17.51
CA ASN A 49 -4.75 2.51 17.06
C ASN A 49 -3.44 1.89 17.56
N LEU A 50 -2.35 2.67 17.62
CA LEU A 50 -1.06 2.23 18.14
C LEU A 50 -1.09 2.07 19.66
N GLU A 51 -1.69 3.02 20.39
CA GLU A 51 -1.91 2.92 21.85
C GLU A 51 -2.70 1.65 22.20
N ALA A 52 -3.80 1.37 21.49
CA ALA A 52 -4.58 0.15 21.71
C ALA A 52 -3.82 -1.14 21.36
N LYS A 53 -2.86 -1.10 20.43
CA LYS A 53 -1.97 -2.25 20.15
C LYS A 53 -0.93 -2.41 21.25
N LEU A 54 -0.36 -1.32 21.75
CA LEU A 54 0.61 -1.31 22.85
C LEU A 54 -0.02 -1.86 24.14
N GLU A 55 -1.23 -1.41 24.51
CA GLU A 55 -1.95 -1.94 25.68
C GLU A 55 -2.14 -3.47 25.59
N LYS A 56 -2.46 -3.99 24.40
CA LYS A 56 -2.59 -5.44 24.19
C LYS A 56 -1.27 -6.18 24.39
N VAL A 57 -0.17 -5.61 23.89
CA VAL A 57 1.17 -6.19 24.07
C VAL A 57 1.59 -6.12 25.53
N GLU A 58 1.36 -5.01 26.22
CA GLU A 58 1.62 -4.86 27.65
C GLU A 58 0.82 -5.83 28.50
N HIS A 59 -0.47 -6.01 28.18
CA HIS A 59 -1.29 -7.01 28.84
C HIS A 59 -0.70 -8.41 28.61
N ALA A 60 -0.30 -8.75 27.38
CA ALA A 60 0.31 -10.05 27.07
C ALA A 60 1.63 -10.28 27.84
N ILE A 61 2.44 -9.22 28.04
CA ILE A 61 3.65 -9.27 28.89
C ILE A 61 3.27 -9.55 30.35
N LYS A 62 2.30 -8.81 30.89
CA LYS A 62 1.85 -8.92 32.30
C LYS A 62 1.16 -10.25 32.61
N SER A 63 0.39 -10.78 31.66
CA SER A 63 -0.38 -12.02 31.81
C SER A 63 0.41 -13.27 31.40
N ARG A 64 1.72 -13.15 31.10
CA ARG A 64 2.54 -14.28 30.67
C ARG A 64 2.78 -15.22 31.86
N THR A 65 2.10 -16.36 31.86
CA THR A 65 2.25 -17.43 32.86
C THR A 65 3.16 -18.56 32.40
N ASP A 66 3.21 -18.82 31.09
CA ASP A 66 4.00 -19.90 30.49
C ASP A 66 5.15 -19.35 29.62
N ASP A 67 6.33 -19.97 29.72
CA ASP A 67 7.47 -19.72 28.83
C ASP A 67 7.25 -20.41 27.48
N VAL A 68 6.47 -19.76 26.61
CA VAL A 68 6.35 -20.17 25.21
C VAL A 68 7.61 -19.74 24.46
N VAL A 69 8.27 -20.69 23.79
CA VAL A 69 9.44 -20.40 22.96
C VAL A 69 9.07 -19.45 21.83
N ASP A 70 9.68 -18.26 21.84
CA ASP A 70 9.48 -17.23 20.82
C ASP A 70 10.61 -17.22 19.77
N PHE A 71 10.39 -16.46 18.69
CA PHE A 71 11.34 -16.31 17.59
C PHE A 71 12.73 -15.85 18.06
N LYS A 72 12.80 -15.03 19.12
CA LYS A 72 14.06 -14.50 19.67
C LYS A 72 14.83 -15.60 20.39
N GLN A 73 14.15 -16.47 21.13
CA GLN A 73 14.73 -17.61 21.84
C GLN A 73 15.20 -18.71 20.89
N MET A 74 14.56 -18.87 19.73
CA MET A 74 14.94 -19.89 18.73
C MET A 74 16.34 -19.73 18.14
N GLY A 75 17.00 -18.59 18.31
CA GLY A 75 18.38 -18.43 17.85
C GLY A 75 18.56 -18.22 16.34
N ILE A 76 17.47 -18.06 15.57
CA ILE A 76 17.53 -17.79 14.11
C ILE A 76 18.36 -16.52 13.85
N ASP A 77 19.28 -16.60 12.89
CA ASP A 77 20.26 -15.57 12.55
C ASP A 77 20.13 -15.06 11.10
N HIS A 78 19.42 -15.77 10.23
CA HIS A 78 19.10 -15.33 8.88
C HIS A 78 17.76 -15.89 8.40
N ILE A 79 17.02 -15.10 7.62
CA ILE A 79 15.79 -15.55 6.95
C ILE A 79 15.82 -15.29 5.45
N PHE A 80 15.39 -16.28 4.68
CA PHE A 80 15.13 -16.16 3.25
C PHE A 80 13.63 -16.04 3.02
N ILE A 81 13.21 -14.96 2.37
CA ILE A 81 11.80 -14.69 2.08
C ILE A 81 11.62 -14.80 0.58
N ASP A 82 11.07 -15.93 0.15
CA ASP A 82 10.60 -16.09 -1.21
C ASP A 82 9.30 -15.31 -1.44
N GLU A 83 9.11 -14.83 -2.67
CA GLU A 83 8.04 -13.93 -3.07
C GLU A 83 7.81 -12.77 -2.09
N SER A 84 8.89 -12.08 -1.77
CA SER A 84 8.91 -11.01 -0.77
C SER A 84 7.95 -9.85 -1.07
N HIS A 85 7.52 -9.71 -2.33
CA HIS A 85 6.46 -8.79 -2.75
C HIS A 85 5.14 -9.02 -1.97
N GLN A 86 4.91 -10.19 -1.39
CA GLN A 86 3.75 -10.46 -0.52
C GLN A 86 3.81 -9.73 0.84
N PHE A 87 4.97 -9.20 1.23
CA PHE A 87 5.20 -8.49 2.49
C PHE A 87 5.39 -6.98 2.30
N LYS A 88 5.16 -6.47 1.08
CA LYS A 88 5.36 -5.05 0.74
C LYS A 88 4.38 -4.08 1.41
N ASN A 89 3.26 -4.56 1.95
CA ASN A 89 2.26 -3.73 2.63
C ASN A 89 2.60 -3.59 4.13
N LEU A 90 3.77 -3.02 4.43
CA LEU A 90 4.21 -2.69 5.79
C LEU A 90 3.64 -1.32 6.21
N THR A 91 3.39 -1.15 7.51
CA THR A 91 2.93 0.14 8.05
C THR A 91 3.98 1.24 7.85
N PHE A 92 3.53 2.42 7.45
CA PHE A 92 4.36 3.63 7.38
C PHE A 92 3.55 4.86 7.75
N ASN A 93 4.23 5.87 8.30
CA ASN A 93 3.63 7.11 8.74
C ASN A 93 3.85 8.21 7.70
N THR A 94 2.79 8.94 7.38
CA THR A 94 2.81 10.08 6.46
C THR A 94 1.80 11.13 6.90
N ARG A 95 2.14 12.39 6.72
CA ARG A 95 1.23 13.54 6.88
C ARG A 95 0.44 13.80 5.60
N HIS A 96 0.81 13.17 4.49
CA HIS A 96 0.15 13.35 3.21
C HIS A 96 -1.14 12.52 3.16
N ASP A 97 -2.26 13.17 3.44
CA ASP A 97 -3.59 12.60 3.22
C ASP A 97 -3.97 12.72 1.73
N ARG A 98 -4.58 11.67 1.17
CA ARG A 98 -5.13 11.61 -0.21
C ARG A 98 -4.14 11.68 -1.38
N VAL A 99 -2.85 11.50 -1.16
CA VAL A 99 -1.93 11.28 -2.28
C VAL A 99 -2.16 9.88 -2.85
N ALA A 100 -2.62 9.82 -4.10
CA ALA A 100 -2.96 8.56 -4.74
C ALA A 100 -1.69 7.74 -5.00
N GLY A 101 -1.79 6.42 -4.79
CA GLY A 101 -0.67 5.49 -5.02
C GLY A 101 0.23 5.25 -3.81
N LEU A 102 -0.04 5.84 -2.64
CA LEU A 102 0.72 5.54 -1.41
C LEU A 102 0.41 4.16 -0.79
N GLY A 103 -0.70 3.53 -1.18
CA GLY A 103 -1.16 2.28 -0.59
C GLY A 103 -1.89 2.48 0.75
N ASN A 104 -2.14 1.38 1.47
CA ASN A 104 -2.73 1.45 2.80
C ASN A 104 -1.65 1.71 3.84
N SER A 105 -1.67 2.90 4.44
CA SER A 105 -0.66 3.29 5.41
C SER A 105 -0.63 2.37 6.63
N GLU A 106 -1.77 1.84 7.09
CA GLU A 106 -1.87 0.90 8.22
C GLU A 106 -1.12 -0.41 8.00
N GLY A 107 -0.79 -0.74 6.75
CA GLY A 107 -0.12 -1.97 6.38
C GLY A 107 -0.95 -3.22 6.66
N SER A 108 -0.27 -4.36 6.74
CA SER A 108 -0.84 -5.67 7.03
C SER A 108 -0.16 -6.31 8.24
N GLN A 109 -0.92 -7.09 9.01
CA GLN A 109 -0.35 -7.84 10.14
C GLN A 109 0.72 -8.83 9.68
N LYS A 110 0.60 -9.38 8.46
CA LYS A 110 1.60 -10.28 7.85
C LYS A 110 2.94 -9.55 7.67
N ALA A 111 2.92 -8.35 7.09
CA ALA A 111 4.11 -7.52 6.91
C ALA A 111 4.72 -7.07 8.25
N LEU A 112 3.88 -6.67 9.22
CA LEU A 112 4.33 -6.27 10.55
C LEU A 112 5.01 -7.43 11.31
N ASN A 113 4.44 -8.64 11.24
CA ASN A 113 5.06 -9.83 11.84
C ASN A 113 6.43 -10.14 11.21
N MET A 114 6.57 -9.95 9.89
CA MET A 114 7.86 -10.09 9.22
C MET A 114 8.87 -9.04 9.71
N LEU A 115 8.42 -7.81 9.96
CA LEU A 115 9.29 -6.77 10.52
C LEU A 115 9.81 -7.17 11.90
N PHE A 116 8.98 -7.73 12.76
CA PHE A 116 9.40 -8.23 14.07
C PHE A 116 10.48 -9.31 13.96
N ALA A 117 10.31 -10.27 13.06
CA ALA A 117 11.31 -11.32 12.84
C ALA A 117 12.66 -10.74 12.36
N ILE A 118 12.63 -9.86 11.34
CA ILE A 118 13.83 -9.22 10.80
C ILE A 118 14.53 -8.36 11.86
N ARG A 119 13.76 -7.56 12.62
CA ARG A 119 14.30 -6.72 13.68
C ARG A 119 14.92 -7.53 14.80
N THR A 120 14.35 -8.68 15.16
CA THR A 120 14.94 -9.60 16.14
C THR A 120 16.37 -9.97 15.74
N ILE A 121 16.57 -10.30 14.47
CA ILE A 121 17.86 -10.72 13.92
C ILE A 121 18.85 -9.54 13.86
N GLN A 122 18.40 -8.40 13.33
CA GLN A 122 19.21 -7.19 13.20
C GLN A 122 19.65 -6.63 14.56
N GLU A 123 18.78 -6.67 15.58
CA GLU A 123 19.12 -6.23 16.94
C GLU A 123 20.19 -7.10 17.60
N ARG A 124 20.11 -8.43 17.39
CA ARG A 124 21.10 -9.35 17.96
C ARG A 124 22.49 -9.09 17.40
N THR A 125 22.59 -8.83 16.10
CA THR A 125 23.87 -8.60 15.43
C THR A 125 24.32 -7.13 15.50
N GLY A 126 23.40 -6.22 15.84
CA GLY A 126 23.62 -4.79 15.77
C GLY A 126 23.88 -4.29 14.35
N LYS A 127 23.45 -5.02 13.31
CA LYS A 127 23.73 -4.71 11.91
C LYS A 127 22.46 -4.85 11.07
N ASP A 128 22.41 -4.13 9.96
CA ASP A 128 21.37 -4.22 8.94
C ASP A 128 21.57 -5.46 8.04
N LEU A 129 21.61 -6.63 8.67
CA LEU A 129 21.89 -7.93 8.04
C LEU A 129 20.94 -9.00 8.61
N GLY A 130 20.90 -10.18 7.98
CA GLY A 130 20.12 -11.33 8.48
C GLY A 130 18.76 -11.54 7.80
N ALA A 131 18.51 -10.88 6.67
CA ALA A 131 17.34 -11.13 5.84
C ALA A 131 17.69 -11.02 4.35
N THR A 132 17.20 -11.96 3.55
CA THR A 132 17.31 -11.95 2.08
C THR A 132 15.92 -12.03 1.47
N PHE A 133 15.57 -11.01 0.69
CA PHE A 133 14.30 -10.93 -0.03
C PHE A 133 14.51 -11.42 -1.46
N LEU A 134 13.73 -12.42 -1.85
CA LEU A 134 13.71 -12.98 -3.20
C LEU A 134 12.37 -12.61 -3.83
N SER A 135 12.40 -12.05 -5.04
CA SER A 135 11.19 -11.70 -5.78
C SER A 135 11.50 -11.55 -7.26
N GLY A 136 10.63 -12.08 -8.12
CA GLY A 136 10.67 -11.81 -9.56
C GLY A 136 10.17 -10.42 -9.93
N THR A 137 9.57 -9.70 -8.97
CA THR A 137 9.10 -8.31 -9.15
C THR A 137 9.79 -7.41 -8.13
N THR A 138 10.60 -6.46 -8.58
CA THR A 138 11.42 -5.63 -7.68
C THR A 138 10.58 -4.57 -6.97
N ILE A 139 9.84 -3.77 -7.73
CA ILE A 139 8.98 -2.67 -7.25
C ILE A 139 7.79 -2.61 -8.20
N SER A 140 6.59 -2.94 -7.71
CA SER A 140 5.47 -3.17 -8.61
C SER A 140 4.74 -1.89 -8.98
N ASN A 141 4.46 -0.97 -8.03
CA ASN A 141 3.56 0.17 -8.30
C ASN A 141 3.56 1.34 -7.29
N SER A 142 4.50 1.42 -6.34
CA SER A 142 4.50 2.55 -5.41
C SER A 142 5.90 2.92 -4.94
N LEU A 143 6.17 4.23 -4.98
CA LEU A 143 7.32 4.87 -4.33
C LEU A 143 7.45 4.45 -2.85
N THR A 144 6.32 4.14 -2.21
CA THR A 144 6.28 3.58 -0.85
C THR A 144 6.97 2.22 -0.74
N GLU A 145 6.87 1.34 -1.74
CA GLU A 145 7.43 -0.01 -1.67
C GLU A 145 8.96 0.03 -1.50
N LEU A 146 9.63 0.95 -2.19
CA LEU A 146 11.07 1.13 -2.08
C LEU A 146 11.48 1.63 -0.68
N TYR A 147 10.77 2.62 -0.14
CA TYR A 147 10.97 3.05 1.25
C TYR A 147 10.78 1.88 2.23
N LEU A 148 9.75 1.06 2.02
CA LEU A 148 9.47 -0.08 2.91
C LEU A 148 10.54 -1.17 2.81
N LEU A 149 11.16 -1.39 1.64
CA LEU A 149 12.33 -2.25 1.51
C LEU A 149 13.49 -1.74 2.37
N PHE A 150 13.80 -0.44 2.33
CA PHE A 150 14.81 0.14 3.21
C PHE A 150 14.41 0.05 4.68
N LYS A 151 13.12 0.26 4.99
CA LYS A 151 12.60 0.08 6.35
C LYS A 151 12.83 -1.34 6.82
N TYR A 152 12.65 -2.37 5.99
CA TYR A 152 12.99 -3.74 6.35
C TYR A 152 14.50 -3.95 6.51
N LEU A 153 15.26 -3.65 5.46
CA LEU A 153 16.61 -4.17 5.28
C LEU A 153 17.71 -3.23 5.76
N ARG A 154 17.45 -1.92 5.84
CA ARG A 154 18.45 -0.86 6.12
C ARG A 154 17.99 0.18 7.15
N PRO A 155 17.43 -0.20 8.30
CA PRO A 155 16.95 0.77 9.29
C PRO A 155 18.04 1.66 9.88
N LYS A 156 19.24 1.15 10.14
CA LYS A 156 20.34 1.96 10.69
C LYS A 156 20.88 2.92 9.68
N GLU A 157 20.90 2.55 8.40
CA GLU A 157 21.30 3.47 7.34
C GLU A 157 20.28 4.61 7.18
N LEU A 158 18.98 4.31 7.28
CA LEU A 158 17.94 5.34 7.33
C LEU A 158 18.13 6.27 8.54
N GLU A 159 18.40 5.71 9.72
CA GLU A 159 18.69 6.48 10.94
C GLU A 159 19.95 7.35 10.80
N ARG A 160 21.02 6.83 10.19
CA ARG A 160 22.26 7.56 9.92
C ARG A 160 22.03 8.79 9.03
N GLN A 161 21.10 8.70 8.09
CA GLN A 161 20.70 9.80 7.21
C GLN A 161 19.60 10.70 7.81
N ASP A 162 19.20 10.47 9.06
CA ASP A 162 18.09 11.13 9.76
C ASP A 162 16.72 10.98 9.05
N ILE A 163 16.53 9.83 8.40
CA ILE A 163 15.29 9.47 7.69
C ILE A 163 14.42 8.60 8.60
N ARG A 164 13.61 9.26 9.44
CA ARG A 164 12.77 8.57 10.45
C ARG A 164 11.38 8.15 9.97
N CYS A 165 10.88 8.77 8.90
CA CYS A 165 9.54 8.49 8.39
C CYS A 165 9.48 8.56 6.85
N PHE A 166 8.36 8.12 6.28
CA PHE A 166 8.17 8.15 4.84
C PHE A 166 8.22 9.57 4.29
N ASP A 167 7.67 10.55 5.00
CA ASP A 167 7.68 11.94 4.54
C ASP A 167 9.09 12.52 4.42
N ALA A 168 9.98 12.18 5.36
CA ALA A 168 11.39 12.58 5.31
C ALA A 168 12.09 11.95 4.10
N TRP A 169 11.85 10.66 3.87
CA TRP A 169 12.39 9.96 2.71
C TRP A 169 11.87 10.53 1.40
N ALA A 170 10.55 10.75 1.30
CA ALA A 170 9.90 11.31 0.12
C ALA A 170 10.35 12.75 -0.15
N ALA A 171 10.64 13.56 0.87
CA ALA A 171 11.19 14.90 0.69
C ALA A 171 12.59 14.90 0.06
N ILE A 172 13.37 13.84 0.25
CA ILE A 172 14.72 13.71 -0.31
C ILE A 172 14.67 13.13 -1.73
N PHE A 173 13.87 12.08 -1.92
CA PHE A 173 13.93 11.21 -3.11
C PHE A 173 12.71 11.28 -4.03
N ALA A 174 11.65 12.00 -3.67
CA ALA A 174 10.40 12.01 -4.45
C ALA A 174 9.95 13.42 -4.82
N LYS A 175 9.31 13.55 -5.99
CA LYS A 175 8.62 14.77 -6.40
C LYS A 175 7.13 14.50 -6.57
N LYS A 176 6.30 15.33 -5.93
CA LYS A 176 4.85 15.33 -6.13
C LYS A 176 4.51 16.01 -7.45
N THR A 177 3.53 15.43 -8.12
CA THR A 177 2.91 16.02 -9.30
C THR A 177 1.42 15.98 -9.14
N THR A 178 0.76 16.99 -9.68
CA THR A 178 -0.68 17.10 -9.64
C THR A 178 -1.21 16.96 -11.06
N ASP A 179 -2.11 16.02 -11.26
CA ASP A 179 -2.68 15.68 -12.56
C ASP A 179 -4.21 15.73 -12.50
N PHE A 180 -4.84 15.94 -13.65
CA PHE A 180 -6.30 15.97 -13.76
C PHE A 180 -6.78 14.64 -14.34
N GLU A 181 -7.64 13.94 -13.60
CA GLU A 181 -8.21 12.65 -14.01
C GLU A 181 -9.73 12.72 -14.01
N PHE A 182 -10.39 12.00 -14.92
CA PHE A 182 -11.82 11.79 -14.82
C PHE A 182 -12.14 10.82 -13.69
N ASN A 183 -13.07 11.20 -12.81
CA ASN A 183 -13.63 10.27 -11.82
C ASN A 183 -14.76 9.43 -12.45
N VAL A 184 -15.34 8.50 -11.67
CA VAL A 184 -16.43 7.62 -12.13
C VAL A 184 -17.67 8.38 -12.61
N THR A 185 -17.87 9.62 -12.15
CA THR A 185 -18.96 10.51 -12.59
C THR A 185 -18.61 11.36 -13.82
N ASN A 186 -17.50 11.06 -14.49
CA ASN A 186 -16.93 11.83 -15.62
C ASN A 186 -16.62 13.30 -15.27
N ASN A 187 -16.40 13.60 -13.99
CA ASN A 187 -15.95 14.91 -13.55
C ASN A 187 -14.42 14.93 -13.49
N VAL A 188 -13.83 16.03 -13.96
CA VAL A 188 -12.39 16.26 -13.84
C VAL A 188 -12.06 16.51 -12.36
N VAL A 189 -11.28 15.61 -11.77
CA VAL A 189 -10.77 15.73 -10.41
C VAL A 189 -9.26 15.87 -10.43
N GLN A 190 -8.77 16.78 -9.61
CA GLN A 190 -7.34 16.95 -9.40
C GLN A 190 -6.84 15.88 -8.43
N LYS A 191 -5.80 15.12 -8.82
CA LYS A 191 -5.15 14.13 -7.96
C LYS A 191 -3.66 14.39 -7.85
N GLU A 192 -3.17 14.36 -6.62
CA GLU A 192 -1.73 14.39 -6.34
C GLU A 192 -1.16 12.97 -6.30
N ARG A 193 0.02 12.80 -6.88
CA ARG A 193 0.76 11.53 -6.92
C ARG A 193 2.25 11.78 -6.73
N PHE A 194 2.93 10.86 -6.05
CA PHE A 194 4.39 10.77 -6.12
C PHE A 194 4.76 9.97 -7.38
N ARG A 195 5.07 10.67 -8.47
CA ARG A 195 5.32 10.04 -9.79
C ARG A 195 6.81 9.85 -10.09
N TYR A 196 7.65 10.80 -9.66
CA TYR A 196 9.05 10.83 -10.07
C TYR A 196 9.99 10.72 -8.87
N PHE A 197 11.02 9.89 -9.03
CA PHE A 197 12.19 9.95 -8.19
C PHE A 197 13.04 11.17 -8.57
N ILE A 198 13.56 11.84 -7.57
CA ILE A 198 14.64 12.82 -7.69
C ILE A 198 15.88 12.25 -7.01
N LYS A 199 17.08 12.76 -7.35
CA LYS A 199 18.34 12.20 -6.85
C LYS A 199 18.48 10.70 -7.18
N VAL A 200 18.17 10.36 -8.44
CA VAL A 200 18.18 8.98 -8.94
C VAL A 200 19.54 8.31 -8.76
N PRO A 201 20.69 8.97 -9.01
CA PRO A 201 22.00 8.35 -8.77
C PRO A 201 22.21 7.92 -7.32
N GLU A 202 21.87 8.77 -6.36
CA GLU A 202 22.02 8.51 -4.93
C GLU A 202 21.06 7.40 -4.46
N LEU A 203 19.82 7.43 -4.95
CA LEU A 203 18.83 6.40 -4.65
C LEU A 203 19.22 5.05 -5.25
N ALA A 204 19.75 5.04 -6.48
CA ALA A 204 20.24 3.84 -7.14
C ALA A 204 21.44 3.27 -6.40
N ALA A 205 22.39 4.11 -5.97
CA ALA A 205 23.52 3.68 -5.15
C ALA A 205 23.05 3.03 -3.84
N PHE A 206 22.11 3.66 -3.14
CA PHE A 206 21.55 3.10 -1.89
C PHE A 206 20.78 1.79 -2.13
N TYR A 207 20.03 1.69 -3.21
CA TYR A 207 19.31 0.46 -3.59
C TYR A 207 20.26 -0.67 -4.00
N ASN A 208 21.36 -0.36 -4.69
CA ASN A 208 22.38 -1.32 -5.10
C ASN A 208 23.15 -1.91 -3.91
N GLU A 209 23.21 -1.24 -2.76
CA GLU A 209 23.80 -1.82 -1.54
C GLU A 209 23.06 -3.06 -1.04
N ILE A 210 21.77 -3.21 -1.40
CA ILE A 210 20.91 -4.28 -0.91
C ILE A 210 20.33 -5.17 -2.00
N THR A 211 20.67 -4.91 -3.26
CA THR A 211 20.02 -5.57 -4.40
C THR A 211 21.06 -6.16 -5.35
N ASP A 212 20.92 -7.45 -5.63
CA ASP A 212 21.44 -8.07 -6.85
C ASP A 212 20.25 -8.28 -7.79
N TYR A 213 20.24 -7.54 -8.90
CA TYR A 213 19.17 -7.56 -9.88
C TYR A 213 19.71 -8.06 -11.21
N ARG A 214 19.00 -9.02 -11.81
CA ARG A 214 19.34 -9.59 -13.11
C ARG A 214 18.11 -9.59 -14.00
N THR A 215 18.22 -8.96 -15.15
CA THR A 215 17.27 -9.09 -16.25
C THR A 215 17.52 -10.39 -17.02
N ALA A 216 16.57 -10.76 -17.87
CA ALA A 216 16.77 -11.86 -18.82
C ALA A 216 17.90 -11.59 -19.81
N GLU A 217 18.09 -10.33 -20.19
CA GLU A 217 19.17 -9.88 -21.06
C GLU A 217 20.53 -10.06 -20.37
N ASP A 218 20.64 -9.69 -19.09
CA ASP A 218 21.88 -9.82 -18.29
C ASP A 218 22.36 -11.27 -18.16
N VAL A 219 21.45 -12.25 -18.21
CA VAL A 219 21.77 -13.67 -18.12
C VAL A 219 21.81 -14.38 -19.49
N GLY A 220 21.61 -13.65 -20.59
CA GLY A 220 21.66 -14.20 -21.95
C GLY A 220 20.51 -15.13 -22.31
N VAL A 221 19.34 -14.97 -21.68
CA VAL A 221 18.15 -15.76 -22.00
C VAL A 221 17.50 -15.17 -23.25
N ASP A 222 17.50 -15.94 -24.34
CA ASP A 222 16.81 -15.59 -25.57
C ASP A 222 15.29 -15.55 -25.34
N ARG A 223 14.65 -14.43 -25.68
CA ARG A 223 13.22 -14.18 -25.54
C ARG A 223 12.69 -13.54 -26.82
N PRO A 224 11.50 -13.94 -27.30
CA PRO A 224 10.90 -13.29 -28.46
C PRO A 224 10.59 -11.82 -28.17
N ALA A 225 10.67 -10.98 -29.19
CA ALA A 225 10.27 -9.58 -29.09
C ALA A 225 8.78 -9.48 -28.71
N LYS A 226 8.49 -8.69 -27.68
CA LYS A 226 7.12 -8.44 -27.24
C LYS A 226 6.41 -7.58 -28.28
N ASN A 227 5.33 -8.09 -28.87
CA ASN A 227 4.46 -7.33 -29.75
C ASN A 227 3.19 -6.94 -28.99
N GLU A 228 3.08 -5.66 -28.61
CA GLU A 228 1.87 -5.11 -27.99
C GLU A 228 1.06 -4.32 -29.00
N ILE A 229 -0.20 -4.72 -29.20
CA ILE A 229 -1.14 -4.02 -30.09
C ILE A 229 -2.30 -3.51 -29.24
N LEU A 230 -2.52 -2.20 -29.26
CA LEU A 230 -3.63 -1.57 -28.56
C LEU A 230 -4.87 -1.56 -29.47
N HIS A 231 -5.90 -2.30 -29.08
CA HIS A 231 -7.18 -2.32 -29.78
C HIS A 231 -8.16 -1.31 -29.15
N HIS A 232 -8.58 -0.33 -29.95
CA HIS A 232 -9.63 0.62 -29.57
C HIS A 232 -10.98 0.08 -30.03
N ILE A 233 -11.78 -0.41 -29.08
CA ILE A 233 -13.12 -0.95 -29.33
C ILE A 233 -14.14 0.12 -28.89
N PRO A 234 -14.98 0.65 -29.81
CA PRO A 234 -16.04 1.59 -29.44
C PRO A 234 -17.11 0.89 -28.59
N PRO A 235 -17.82 1.62 -27.71
CA PRO A 235 -18.93 1.04 -26.96
C PRO A 235 -20.09 0.63 -27.89
N THR A 236 -20.77 -0.46 -27.56
CA THR A 236 -22.02 -0.86 -28.23
C THR A 236 -23.18 0.07 -27.81
N PRO A 237 -24.29 0.13 -28.57
CA PRO A 237 -25.45 0.96 -28.18
C PRO A 237 -25.99 0.66 -26.77
N GLU A 238 -25.99 -0.61 -26.36
CA GLU A 238 -26.40 -1.03 -25.01
C GLU A 238 -25.42 -0.57 -23.93
N GLN A 239 -24.12 -0.61 -24.21
CA GLN A 239 -23.10 -0.07 -23.32
C GLN A 239 -23.23 1.45 -23.18
N GLU A 240 -23.53 2.17 -24.28
CA GLU A 240 -23.76 3.62 -24.23
C GLU A 240 -24.95 4.00 -23.34
N ASP A 241 -26.08 3.30 -23.47
CA ASP A 241 -27.24 3.48 -22.58
C ASP A 241 -26.87 3.17 -21.11
N PHE A 242 -26.18 2.06 -20.88
CA PHE A 242 -25.80 1.66 -19.53
C PHE A 242 -24.79 2.61 -18.88
N ILE A 243 -23.89 3.22 -19.66
CA ILE A 243 -22.98 4.27 -19.19
C ILE A 243 -23.77 5.47 -18.63
N GLN A 244 -24.88 5.87 -19.27
CA GLN A 244 -25.72 6.96 -18.76
C GLN A 244 -26.36 6.60 -17.41
N LYS A 245 -26.92 5.39 -17.30
CA LYS A 245 -27.47 4.87 -16.04
C LYS A 245 -26.42 4.82 -14.93
N LEU A 246 -25.20 4.39 -15.27
CA LEU A 246 -24.08 4.32 -14.34
C LEU A 246 -23.64 5.70 -13.85
N MET A 247 -23.57 6.69 -14.74
CA MET A 247 -23.27 8.08 -14.38
C MET A 247 -24.34 8.66 -13.45
N GLN A 248 -25.62 8.36 -13.70
CA GLN A 248 -26.71 8.81 -12.85
C GLN A 248 -26.66 8.13 -11.48
N PHE A 249 -26.44 6.81 -11.42
CA PHE A 249 -26.20 6.09 -10.16
C PHE A 249 -25.05 6.68 -9.35
N ALA A 250 -23.91 6.96 -9.98
CA ALA A 250 -22.76 7.51 -9.28
C ALA A 250 -23.07 8.88 -8.66
N LYS A 251 -23.89 9.70 -9.33
CA LYS A 251 -24.39 10.99 -8.81
C LYS A 251 -25.42 10.82 -7.69
N THR A 252 -26.49 10.06 -7.92
CA THR A 252 -27.67 10.01 -7.03
C THR A 252 -27.57 8.96 -5.92
N GLY A 253 -26.86 7.86 -6.16
CA GLY A 253 -26.90 6.67 -5.31
C GLY A 253 -28.11 5.76 -5.52
N ASP A 254 -28.93 6.05 -6.51
CA ASP A 254 -30.11 5.24 -6.83
C ASP A 254 -29.71 3.94 -7.55
N ALA A 255 -29.57 2.88 -6.77
CA ALA A 255 -29.15 1.57 -7.27
C ALA A 255 -30.18 0.89 -8.18
N THR A 256 -31.43 1.37 -8.19
CA THR A 256 -32.47 0.83 -9.08
C THR A 256 -32.16 1.08 -10.55
N LEU A 257 -31.38 2.13 -10.85
CA LEU A 257 -30.84 2.44 -12.18
C LEU A 257 -29.92 1.33 -12.72
N LEU A 258 -29.33 0.53 -11.83
CA LEU A 258 -28.50 -0.63 -12.16
C LEU A 258 -29.27 -1.95 -12.07
N GLY A 259 -30.60 -1.91 -11.91
CA GLY A 259 -31.41 -3.11 -11.68
C GLY A 259 -31.23 -3.74 -10.30
N ARG A 260 -30.68 -3.00 -9.33
CA ARG A 260 -30.46 -3.48 -7.96
C ARG A 260 -31.55 -2.99 -7.01
N LEU A 261 -31.65 -3.66 -5.85
CA LEU A 261 -32.35 -3.11 -4.70
C LEU A 261 -31.61 -1.86 -4.16
N PRO A 262 -32.30 -0.98 -3.41
CA PRO A 262 -31.68 0.17 -2.76
C PRO A 262 -30.45 -0.23 -1.93
N LEU A 263 -29.45 0.65 -1.91
CA LEU A 263 -28.19 0.39 -1.20
C LEU A 263 -28.44 0.25 0.31
N SER A 264 -27.74 -0.69 0.95
CA SER A 264 -27.60 -0.70 2.40
C SER A 264 -26.65 0.41 2.88
N GLU A 265 -26.69 0.75 4.17
CA GLU A 265 -25.77 1.77 4.77
C GLU A 265 -24.28 1.46 4.52
N THR A 266 -23.92 0.18 4.44
CA THR A 266 -22.54 -0.23 4.13
C THR A 266 -22.21 -0.03 2.65
N GLU A 267 -23.15 -0.33 1.76
CA GLU A 267 -22.99 -0.15 0.32
C GLU A 267 -23.01 1.34 -0.08
N GLU A 268 -23.74 2.20 0.62
CA GLU A 268 -23.70 3.65 0.38
C GLU A 268 -22.28 4.20 0.51
N LYS A 269 -21.51 3.74 1.50
CA LYS A 269 -20.10 4.09 1.69
C LYS A 269 -19.21 3.52 0.58
N ALA A 270 -19.64 2.44 -0.07
CA ALA A 270 -18.95 1.75 -1.15
C ALA A 270 -19.53 2.05 -2.55
N LYS A 271 -20.43 3.03 -2.68
CA LYS A 271 -21.15 3.35 -3.94
C LYS A 271 -20.22 3.45 -5.15
N MET A 272 -19.08 4.13 -5.01
CA MET A 272 -18.12 4.31 -6.11
C MET A 272 -17.40 3.01 -6.49
N LEU A 273 -17.20 2.09 -5.54
CA LEU A 273 -16.65 0.76 -5.83
C LEU A 273 -17.66 -0.07 -6.61
N ILE A 274 -18.95 0.00 -6.24
CA ILE A 274 -20.04 -0.64 -6.98
C ILE A 274 -20.09 -0.10 -8.41
N ALA A 275 -20.06 1.23 -8.59
CA ALA A 275 -20.06 1.83 -9.92
C ALA A 275 -18.85 1.37 -10.77
N THR A 276 -17.66 1.28 -10.16
CA THR A 276 -16.46 0.79 -10.84
C THR A 276 -16.57 -0.70 -11.20
N ASP A 277 -17.19 -1.52 -10.35
CA ASP A 277 -17.42 -2.92 -10.63
C ASP A 277 -18.35 -3.13 -11.83
N TYR A 278 -19.47 -2.41 -11.87
CA TYR A 278 -20.40 -2.43 -13.00
C TYR A 278 -19.76 -1.90 -14.29
N ALA A 279 -18.94 -0.84 -14.21
CA ALA A 279 -18.16 -0.35 -15.34
C ALA A 279 -17.23 -1.42 -15.93
N ARG A 280 -16.58 -2.23 -15.07
CA ARG A 280 -15.71 -3.32 -15.53
C ARG A 280 -16.49 -4.45 -16.17
N LYS A 281 -17.63 -4.84 -15.57
CA LYS A 281 -18.51 -5.87 -16.10
C LYS A 281 -19.06 -5.49 -17.48
N MET A 282 -19.69 -4.32 -17.60
CA MET A 282 -20.26 -3.85 -18.87
C MET A 282 -19.18 -3.73 -19.97
N ALA A 283 -17.97 -3.29 -19.59
CA ALA A 283 -16.88 -3.07 -20.54
C ALA A 283 -16.27 -4.37 -21.06
N LEU A 284 -16.50 -5.50 -20.38
CA LEU A 284 -16.19 -6.82 -20.89
C LEU A 284 -17.35 -7.34 -21.74
N ASP A 285 -18.53 -7.41 -21.13
CA ASP A 285 -19.75 -7.94 -21.74
C ASP A 285 -20.99 -7.50 -20.93
N MET A 286 -22.06 -7.05 -21.60
CA MET A 286 -23.31 -6.65 -20.97
C MET A 286 -24.01 -7.80 -20.22
N ARG A 287 -23.77 -9.06 -20.64
CA ARG A 287 -24.30 -10.26 -19.98
C ARG A 287 -23.79 -10.45 -18.55
N MET A 288 -22.66 -9.83 -18.21
CA MET A 288 -22.13 -9.79 -16.83
C MET A 288 -22.94 -8.88 -15.90
N ILE A 289 -23.79 -8.02 -16.47
CA ILE A 289 -24.77 -7.21 -15.74
C ILE A 289 -26.09 -7.97 -15.63
N ASP A 290 -26.62 -8.43 -16.75
CA ASP A 290 -27.86 -9.21 -16.82
C ASP A 290 -27.75 -10.27 -17.95
N PRO A 291 -28.00 -11.56 -17.66
CA PRO A 291 -27.96 -12.61 -18.68
C PRO A 291 -28.91 -12.42 -19.87
N HIS A 292 -29.90 -11.52 -19.80
CA HIS A 292 -30.85 -11.26 -20.89
C HIS A 292 -30.30 -10.41 -22.04
N TYR A 293 -29.13 -9.77 -21.87
CA TYR A 293 -28.49 -9.04 -22.98
C TYR A 293 -28.04 -10.00 -24.08
N GLU A 294 -28.06 -9.52 -25.33
CA GLU A 294 -27.59 -10.31 -26.46
C GLU A 294 -26.07 -10.37 -26.52
N ASP A 295 -25.54 -11.43 -27.16
CA ASP A 295 -24.12 -11.56 -27.42
C ASP A 295 -23.71 -10.66 -28.60
N HIS A 296 -23.40 -9.40 -28.31
CA HIS A 296 -23.05 -8.43 -29.34
C HIS A 296 -21.70 -8.80 -29.99
N PRO A 297 -21.59 -8.91 -31.33
CA PRO A 297 -20.37 -9.38 -32.00
C PRO A 297 -19.15 -8.49 -31.72
N ASP A 298 -19.37 -7.18 -31.53
CA ASP A 298 -18.31 -6.20 -31.22
C ASP A 298 -18.03 -6.02 -29.71
N ASN A 299 -18.51 -6.93 -28.85
CA ASN A 299 -18.14 -6.91 -27.43
C ASN A 299 -16.68 -7.39 -27.24
N LYS A 300 -16.09 -7.21 -26.05
CA LYS A 300 -14.67 -7.55 -25.82
C LYS A 300 -14.40 -9.04 -25.56
N ALA A 301 -15.44 -9.83 -25.33
CA ALA A 301 -15.38 -11.25 -25.01
C ALA A 301 -15.57 -12.15 -26.24
N SER A 302 -16.14 -11.60 -27.32
CA SER A 302 -16.27 -12.20 -28.66
C SER A 302 -14.92 -12.21 -29.40
#